data_AF-A0A7J5WTR2-F1
#
_entry.id   AF-A0A7J5WTR2-F1
#
_cell.length_a   1.000
_cell.length_b   1.000
_cell.length_c   1.000
_cell.angle_alpha   90.00
_cell.angle_beta   90.00
_cell.angle_gamma   90.00
#
_symmetry.space_group_name_H-M   'P 1'
#
loop_
_entity.id
_entity.type
_entity.pdbx_description
1 polymer ?
#
loop_
_entity_poly.entity_id
_entity_poly.type
_entity_poly.pdbx_seq_one_letter_code
_entity_poly.pdbx_strand_id
1 'polypeptide(L)' 'MAAFDEFLRIYNHERGHTALRGDSPADRVPNLAGQYS' A
#
# COMPACT_ATOMS: atom_id res chain seq x y z
N MET A 1 -3.60 10.54 17.16
CA MET A 1 -4.17 9.73 16.07
C MET A 1 -3.37 9.81 14.77
N ALA A 2 -2.19 10.43 14.74
CA ALA A 2 -1.39 10.55 13.50
C ALA A 2 -0.49 9.34 13.19
N ALA A 3 0.06 8.68 14.23
CA ALA A 3 1.05 7.61 14.04
C ALA A 3 0.49 6.35 13.36
N PHE A 4 -0.80 6.04 13.59
CA PHE A 4 -1.43 4.89 12.95
C PHE A 4 -1.71 5.16 11.47
N ASP A 5 -2.25 6.33 11.14
CA ASP A 5 -2.50 6.72 9.75
C ASP A 5 -1.19 6.84 8.95
N GLU A 6 -0.14 7.37 9.57
CA GLU A 6 1.20 7.42 8.98
C GLU A 6 1.78 6.03 8.73
N PHE A 7 1.63 5.11 9.70
CA PHE A 7 2.03 3.72 9.53
C PHE A 7 1.31 3.07 8.35
N LEU A 8 -0.01 3.25 8.23
CA LEU A 8 -0.81 2.69 7.15
C LEU A 8 -0.35 3.23 5.78
N ARG A 9 -0.09 4.52 5.66
CA ARG A 9 0.39 5.15 4.42
C ARG A 9 1.74 4.57 3.99
N ILE A 10 2.70 4.50 4.91
CA ILE A 10 4.06 4.01 4.63
C ILE A 10 4.03 2.53 4.27
N TYR A 11 3.31 1.73 5.05
CA TYR A 11 3.25 0.29 4.83
C TYR A 11 2.57 -0.05 3.50
N ASN A 12 1.43 0.58 3.20
CA ASN A 12 0.65 0.20 2.03
C ASN A 12 1.15 0.78 0.70
N HIS A 13 1.89 1.90 0.72
CA HIS A 13 2.21 2.63 -0.52
C HIS A 13 3.68 2.96 -0.74
N GLU A 14 4.43 3.30 0.31
CA GLU A 14 5.81 3.81 0.12
C GLU A 14 6.86 2.71 0.23
N ARG A 15 6.53 1.60 0.89
CA ARG A 15 7.48 0.53 1.16
C ARG A 15 7.27 -0.64 0.20
N GLY A 16 8.24 -0.83 -0.69
CA GLY A 16 8.35 -2.04 -1.49
C GLY A 16 8.70 -3.26 -0.62
N HIS A 17 8.03 -4.40 -0.85
CA HIS A 17 8.31 -5.65 -0.16
C HIS A 17 9.08 -6.62 -1.06
N THR A 18 10.16 -7.22 -0.55
CA THR A 18 10.94 -8.23 -1.28
C THR A 18 10.08 -9.43 -1.68
N ALA A 19 9.14 -9.84 -0.82
CA ALA A 19 8.19 -10.91 -1.11
C ALA A 19 7.21 -10.56 -2.26
N LEU A 20 7.03 -9.27 -2.54
CA LEU A 20 6.18 -8.75 -3.62
C LEU A 20 7.03 -8.25 -4.80
N ARG A 21 8.27 -8.72 -4.94
CA ARG A 21 9.20 -8.31 -6.02
C ARG A 21 9.50 -6.81 -6.05
N GLY A 22 9.38 -6.13 -4.91
CA GLY A 22 9.57 -4.69 -4.78
C GLY A 22 8.27 -3.89 -4.84
N ASP A 23 7.14 -4.52 -5.16
CA ASP A 23 5.84 -3.87 -5.15
C ASP A 23 5.38 -3.57 -3.71
N SER A 24 4.55 -2.54 -3.57
CA SER A 24 3.85 -2.24 -2.33
C SER A 24 2.66 -3.20 -2.13
N PRO A 25 2.11 -3.31 -0.92
CA PRO A 25 0.90 -4.10 -0.71
C PRO A 25 -0.29 -3.65 -1.56
N ALA A 26 -0.44 -2.34 -1.81
CA ALA A 26 -1.55 -1.80 -2.58
C ALA A 26 -1.51 -2.19 -4.07
N ASP A 27 -0.32 -2.35 -4.66
CA ASP A 27 -0.14 -2.73 -6.08
C ASP A 27 -0.69 -4.13 -6.39
N ARG A 28 -0.81 -4.98 -5.36
CA ARG A 28 -1.31 -6.36 -5.45
C ARG A 28 -2.83 -6.44 -5.31
N VAL A 29 -3.51 -5.33 -5.04
CA VAL A 29 -4.97 -5.27 -4.89
C VAL A 29 -5.55 -4.73 -6.20
N PRO A 30 -5.98 -5.60 -7.13
CA PRO A 30 -6.47 -5.18 -8.45
C PRO A 30 -7.75 -4.32 -8.40
N ASN A 31 -8.43 -4.28 -7.25
CA ASN A 31 -9.61 -3.47 -7.00
C ASN A 31 -9.45 -2.70 -5.68
N LEU A 32 -8.39 -1.90 -5.55
CA LEU A 32 -8.30 -1.00 -4.41
C LEU A 32 -9.45 0.01 -4.54
N ALA A 33 -10.28 0.14 -3.50
CA ALA A 33 -11.42 1.04 -3.51
C ALA A 33 -10.97 2.46 -3.95
N GLY A 34 -11.51 2.95 -5.07
CA GLY A 34 -11.09 4.20 -5.69
C GLY A 34 -10.32 4.07 -7.02
N GLN A 35 -9.98 2.86 -7.46
CA GLN A 35 -9.40 2.59 -8.80
C GLN A 35 -10.44 2.14 -9.85
N TYR A 36 -11.67 2.63 -9.78
CA TYR A 36 -12.62 2.49 -10.89
C TYR A 36 -12.42 3.65 -11.86
N SER A 37 -12.21 3.34 -13.15
CA SER A 37 -12.25 4.32 -14.24
C SER A 37 -13.67 4.79 -14.52
#